data_AF-A0AAW1ZH72-F1
#
_entry.id   AF-A0AAW1ZH72-F1
#
_cell.length_a   1.000
_cell.length_b   1.000
_cell.length_c   1.000
_cell.angle_alpha   90.00
_cell.angle_beta   90.00
_cell.angle_gamma   90.00
#
_symmetry.space_group_name_H-M   'P 1'
#
loop_
_entity.id
_entity.type
_entity.pdbx_description
1 polymer ?
#
loop_
_entity_poly.entity_id
_entity_poly.type
_entity_poly.pdbx_seq_one_letter_code
_entity_poly.pdbx_strand_id
1 'polypeptide(L)'
;MVERNWSGINPSEAFRFLVEEKIVCQQSQKAKYTQRVDYIVQLPVPMDQATNMEELQEAERRREEAESTGAPPPAVTRVQIPFAACLAALSEPETLTDFWSSAVQAKTTATKTTRFASFPDHLVIQIKKFTFGLDWVPKKLGELYIFLAIDIPDTMSALRAMGQQPGEKINSIEFISDLSIAPVLDDSTVSQLCEMGFPLEACRNTGIDAAMNWVMGHMEDPERAVDWIFSHLDYLESMDVSEGGRSEGGSEASREPPPGPRVRDGPGKYELFAFISHMGSSTMCGHYVCHIKKDQQWVIFNDQKVCASEKPPKDLGYLYFYRRVVE
;
A
#
# COMPACT_ATOMS: atom_id res chain seq x y z
N MET A 1 -8.94 -15.38 -7.67
CA MET A 1 -8.78 -16.84 -7.91
C MET A 1 -8.11 -17.60 -6.75
N VAL A 2 -7.39 -16.95 -5.83
CA VAL A 2 -6.72 -17.60 -4.69
C VAL A 2 -7.65 -17.78 -3.47
N GLU A 3 -8.74 -17.02 -3.37
CA GLU A 3 -9.59 -17.01 -2.16
C GLU A 3 -10.66 -18.10 -2.10
N ARG A 4 -11.00 -18.76 -3.22
CA ARG A 4 -12.18 -19.65 -3.30
C ARG A 4 -11.93 -21.14 -3.15
N ASN A 5 -10.68 -21.61 -3.20
CA ASN A 5 -10.36 -23.06 -3.23
C ASN A 5 -9.61 -23.57 -1.99
N TRP A 6 -9.52 -22.79 -0.92
CA TRP A 6 -8.80 -23.19 0.29
C TRP A 6 -9.69 -23.03 1.52
N SER A 7 -9.99 -24.13 2.21
CA SER A 7 -10.73 -24.15 3.50
C SER A 7 -9.85 -23.78 4.70
N GLY A 8 -8.64 -23.28 4.45
CA GLY A 8 -7.72 -22.78 5.46
C GLY A 8 -7.61 -21.26 5.45
N ILE A 9 -6.67 -20.77 6.25
CA ILE A 9 -6.35 -19.35 6.42
C ILE A 9 -5.91 -18.72 5.08
N ASN A 10 -6.46 -17.56 4.69
CA ASN A 10 -6.08 -16.84 3.47
C ASN A 10 -4.63 -16.35 3.61
N PRO A 11 -3.68 -16.80 2.75
CA PRO A 11 -2.27 -16.45 2.89
C PRO A 11 -1.99 -14.96 2.68
N SER A 12 -2.90 -14.23 2.00
CA SER A 12 -2.77 -12.78 1.82
C SER A 12 -2.86 -11.99 3.13
N GLU A 13 -3.52 -12.54 4.16
CA GLU A 13 -3.61 -11.94 5.49
C GLU A 13 -2.22 -11.75 6.14
N ALA A 14 -1.23 -12.54 5.75
CA ALA A 14 0.14 -12.40 6.25
C ALA A 14 0.81 -11.10 5.77
N PHE A 15 0.35 -10.52 4.67
CA PHE A 15 0.87 -9.29 4.07
C PHE A 15 -0.05 -8.09 4.26
N ARG A 16 -1.33 -8.33 4.53
CA ARG A 16 -2.36 -7.30 4.63
C ARG A 16 -2.15 -6.43 5.87
N PHE A 17 -2.16 -5.11 5.69
CA PHE A 17 -2.09 -4.14 6.78
C PHE A 17 -3.00 -2.93 6.54
N LEU A 18 -3.23 -2.16 7.61
CA LEU A 18 -4.02 -0.93 7.56
C LEU A 18 -3.11 0.29 7.57
N VAL A 19 -3.42 1.22 6.69
CA VAL A 19 -2.83 2.56 6.64
C VAL A 19 -3.86 3.55 7.16
N GLU A 20 -3.47 4.36 8.13
CA GLU A 20 -4.25 5.50 8.59
C GLU A 20 -3.81 6.77 7.86
N GLU A 21 -4.77 7.45 7.26
CA GLU A 21 -4.60 8.77 6.68
C GLU A 21 -5.35 9.78 7.54
N LYS A 22 -4.60 10.77 8.03
CA LYS A 22 -5.13 11.91 8.78
C LYS A 22 -5.08 13.15 7.90
N ILE A 23 -6.23 13.78 7.70
CA ILE A 23 -6.34 15.06 6.97
C ILE A 23 -6.81 16.13 7.95
N VAL A 24 -6.02 17.19 8.10
CA VAL A 24 -6.35 18.35 8.95
C VAL A 24 -6.56 19.57 8.07
N CYS A 25 -7.76 20.16 8.15
CA CYS A 25 -8.03 21.43 7.48
C CYS A 25 -7.31 22.57 8.21
N GLN A 26 -6.47 23.33 7.50
CA GLN A 26 -5.62 24.37 8.13
C GLN A 26 -6.43 25.54 8.70
N GLN A 27 -7.60 25.85 8.13
CA GLN A 27 -8.44 26.95 8.63
C GLN A 27 -9.32 26.54 9.82
N SER A 28 -10.03 25.42 9.71
CA SER A 28 -10.97 24.98 10.76
C SER A 28 -10.31 24.21 11.90
N GLN A 29 -9.07 23.75 11.68
CA GLN A 29 -8.33 22.84 12.58
C GLN A 29 -9.08 21.55 12.88
N LYS A 30 -10.08 21.19 12.05
CA LYS A 30 -10.78 19.91 12.17
C LYS A 30 -10.03 18.82 11.44
N ALA A 31 -9.93 17.65 12.08
CA ALA A 31 -9.30 16.47 11.52
C ALA A 31 -10.33 15.48 10.98
N LYS A 32 -9.95 14.75 9.93
CA LYS A 32 -10.64 13.55 9.42
C LYS A 32 -9.63 12.42 9.38
N TYR A 33 -10.05 11.26 9.87
CA TYR A 33 -9.28 10.02 9.85
C TYR A 33 -9.94 9.04 8.88
N THR A 34 -9.15 8.42 8.04
CA THR A 34 -9.60 7.35 7.14
C THR A 34 -8.59 6.22 7.17
N GLN A 35 -9.08 4.98 7.15
CA GLN A 35 -8.22 3.81 7.05
C GLN A 35 -8.42 3.13 5.71
N ARG A 36 -7.34 2.56 5.17
CA ARG A 36 -7.36 1.78 3.94
C ARG A 36 -6.50 0.53 4.08
N VAL A 37 -6.90 -0.54 3.39
CA VAL A 37 -6.11 -1.77 3.29
C VAL A 37 -4.97 -1.57 2.29
N ASP A 38 -3.79 -2.09 2.62
CA ASP A 38 -2.64 -2.14 1.73
C ASP A 38 -1.86 -3.46 1.93
N TYR A 39 -1.00 -3.77 0.97
CA TYR A 39 -0.15 -4.97 0.94
C TYR A 39 1.32 -4.62 0.70
N ILE A 40 1.63 -3.44 0.14
CA ILE A 40 2.99 -3.05 -0.23
C ILE A 40 3.24 -1.60 0.18
N VAL A 41 4.27 -1.38 1.00
CA VAL A 41 4.75 -0.03 1.30
C VAL A 41 5.56 0.50 0.14
N GLN A 42 5.05 1.54 -0.53
CA GLN A 42 5.78 2.23 -1.58
C GLN A 42 6.71 3.28 -0.96
N LEU A 43 7.98 2.92 -0.79
CA LEU A 43 8.97 3.78 -0.14
C LEU A 43 9.47 4.86 -1.10
N PRO A 44 9.27 6.16 -0.79
CA PRO A 44 9.79 7.26 -1.59
C PRO A 44 11.31 7.35 -1.49
N VAL A 45 11.91 7.94 -2.52
CA VAL A 45 13.35 8.13 -2.64
C VAL A 45 13.64 9.62 -2.76
N PRO A 46 13.88 10.32 -1.63
CA PRO A 46 14.16 11.76 -1.63
C PRO A 46 15.59 12.04 -2.09
N MET A 47 15.77 12.34 -3.38
CA MET A 47 17.09 12.51 -4.02
C MET A 47 17.90 13.67 -3.43
N ASP A 48 17.23 14.66 -2.84
CA ASP A 48 17.84 15.80 -2.14
C ASP A 48 18.53 15.40 -0.83
N GLN A 49 18.19 14.23 -0.27
CA GLN A 49 18.76 13.70 0.98
C GLN A 49 19.96 12.76 0.76
N ALA A 50 20.54 12.75 -0.44
CA ALA A 50 21.69 11.91 -0.74
C ALA A 50 22.98 12.41 -0.05
N THR A 51 23.80 11.49 0.44
CA THR A 51 24.98 11.81 1.27
C THR A 51 26.26 12.03 0.48
N ASN A 52 26.28 11.68 -0.81
CA ASN A 52 27.47 11.70 -1.66
C ASN A 52 27.30 12.56 -2.93
N MET A 53 26.58 13.69 -2.82
CA MET A 53 26.31 14.59 -3.95
C MET A 53 27.59 15.05 -4.67
N GLU A 54 28.64 15.42 -3.93
CA GLU A 54 29.90 15.89 -4.52
C GLU A 54 30.59 14.79 -5.32
N GLU A 55 30.57 13.55 -4.81
CA GLU A 55 31.15 12.38 -5.49
C GLU A 55 30.41 12.07 -6.80
N LEU A 56 29.08 12.20 -6.80
CA LEU A 56 28.24 12.00 -7.97
C LEU A 56 28.53 13.02 -9.07
N GLN A 57 28.59 14.31 -8.72
CA GLN A 57 28.87 15.37 -9.68
C GLN A 57 30.24 15.20 -10.34
N GLU A 58 31.24 14.82 -9.55
CA GLU A 58 32.57 14.52 -10.04
C GLU A 58 32.58 13.28 -10.95
N ALA A 59 31.83 12.24 -10.61
CA ALA A 59 31.69 11.05 -11.44
C ALA A 59 30.96 11.32 -12.76
N GLU A 60 29.93 12.17 -12.76
CA GLU A 60 29.24 12.64 -13.97
C GLU A 60 30.21 13.40 -14.87
N ARG A 61 30.99 14.33 -14.32
CA ARG A 61 32.01 15.06 -15.10
C ARG A 61 33.02 14.11 -15.74
N ARG A 62 33.54 13.13 -14.98
CA ARG A 62 34.45 12.12 -15.52
C ARG A 62 33.80 11.24 -16.60
N ARG A 63 32.50 10.96 -16.50
CA ARG A 63 31.76 10.20 -17.52
C ARG A 63 31.64 11.01 -18.81
N GLU A 64 31.29 12.28 -18.73
CA GLU A 64 31.21 13.19 -19.89
C GLU A 64 32.59 13.38 -20.56
N GLU A 65 33.65 13.52 -19.75
CA GLU A 65 35.04 13.56 -20.24
C GLU A 65 35.42 12.25 -20.95
N ALA A 66 35.06 11.09 -20.41
CA ALA A 66 35.32 9.79 -21.04
C ALA A 66 34.53 9.61 -22.35
N GLU A 67 33.26 10.04 -22.39
CA GLU A 67 32.42 10.00 -23.59
C GLU A 67 32.98 10.91 -24.70
N SER A 68 33.44 12.11 -24.36
CA SER A 68 34.02 13.05 -25.33
C SER A 68 35.40 12.61 -25.84
N THR A 69 36.20 11.93 -24.99
CA THR A 69 37.53 11.42 -25.35
C THR A 69 37.52 10.01 -25.95
N GLY A 70 36.36 9.33 -25.94
CA GLY A 70 36.24 7.93 -26.35
C GLY A 70 36.97 6.95 -25.42
N ALA A 71 37.30 7.38 -24.20
CA ALA A 71 37.94 6.54 -23.20
C ALA A 71 36.95 5.51 -22.63
N PRO A 72 37.44 4.42 -22.01
CA PRO A 72 36.58 3.47 -21.33
C PRO A 72 35.73 4.17 -20.25
N PRO A 73 34.43 3.83 -20.13
CA PRO A 73 33.56 4.49 -19.16
C PRO A 73 34.07 4.22 -17.73
N PRO A 74 34.13 5.25 -16.87
CA PRO A 74 34.55 5.09 -15.48
C PRO A 74 33.55 4.22 -14.70
N ALA A 75 33.98 3.76 -13.51
CA ALA A 75 33.11 3.01 -12.62
C ALA A 75 31.88 3.86 -12.23
N VAL A 76 30.69 3.24 -12.30
CA VAL A 76 29.43 3.90 -11.97
C VAL A 76 29.41 4.25 -10.49
N THR A 77 29.42 5.55 -10.20
CA THR A 77 29.19 6.08 -8.85
C THR A 77 27.70 6.15 -8.62
N ARG A 78 27.26 5.74 -7.44
CA ARG A 78 25.84 5.53 -7.14
C ARG A 78 25.40 6.43 -5.99
N VAL A 79 24.18 6.94 -6.09
CA VAL A 79 23.55 7.86 -5.15
C VAL A 79 23.27 7.14 -3.85
N GLN A 80 23.80 7.64 -2.74
CA GLN A 80 23.65 7.04 -1.43
C GLN A 80 22.57 7.76 -0.64
N ILE A 81 21.46 7.06 -0.34
CA ILE A 81 20.37 7.61 0.47
C ILE A 81 20.18 6.76 1.73
N PRO A 82 20.18 7.38 2.93
CA PRO A 82 19.90 6.67 4.17
C PRO A 82 18.45 6.16 4.20
N PHE A 83 18.24 4.90 4.57
CA PHE A 83 16.89 4.34 4.72
C PHE A 83 16.00 5.14 5.68
N ALA A 84 16.58 5.73 6.74
CA ALA A 84 15.86 6.60 7.67
C ALA A 84 15.25 7.84 6.97
N ALA A 85 15.95 8.42 5.98
CA ALA A 85 15.43 9.54 5.20
C ALA A 85 14.23 9.12 4.34
N CYS A 86 14.31 7.93 3.72
CA CYS A 86 13.18 7.35 2.97
C CYS A 86 11.95 7.09 3.86
N LEU A 87 12.15 6.59 5.08
CA LEU A 87 11.06 6.38 6.04
C LEU A 87 10.47 7.70 6.55
N ALA A 88 11.30 8.71 6.79
CA ALA A 88 10.85 10.04 7.17
C ALA A 88 9.94 10.63 6.07
N ALA A 89 10.40 10.58 4.81
CA ALA A 89 9.65 11.04 3.64
C ALA A 89 8.32 10.31 3.44
N LEU A 90 8.20 9.03 3.85
CA LEU A 90 6.93 8.29 3.79
C LEU A 90 5.85 8.90 4.70
N SER A 91 6.26 9.47 5.84
CA SER A 91 5.36 10.02 6.87
C SER A 91 5.35 11.54 6.93
N GLU A 92 6.04 12.19 5.98
CA GLU A 92 6.12 13.64 5.88
C GLU A 92 4.73 14.23 5.61
N PRO A 93 4.34 15.32 6.31
CA PRO A 93 3.05 15.95 6.06
C PRO A 93 2.97 16.57 4.66
N GLU A 94 2.04 16.05 3.85
CA GLU A 94 1.76 16.58 2.51
C GLU A 94 0.75 17.72 2.60
N THR A 95 1.01 18.84 1.91
CA THR A 95 0.05 19.95 1.81
C THR A 95 -0.83 19.77 0.58
N LEU A 96 -2.13 19.57 0.82
CA LEU A 96 -3.16 19.51 -0.22
C LEU A 96 -3.66 20.92 -0.52
N THR A 97 -3.36 21.41 -1.72
CA THR A 97 -3.98 22.63 -2.27
C THR A 97 -5.37 22.33 -2.83
N ASP A 98 -6.27 23.31 -2.82
CA ASP A 98 -7.65 23.18 -3.33
C ASP A 98 -8.52 22.10 -2.67
N PHE A 99 -8.29 21.82 -1.38
CA PHE A 99 -9.09 20.90 -0.59
C PHE A 99 -10.46 21.50 -0.22
N TRP A 100 -11.55 20.81 -0.52
CA TRP A 100 -12.89 21.23 -0.07
C TRP A 100 -13.10 20.88 1.41
N SER A 101 -13.27 21.89 2.26
CA SER A 101 -13.57 21.68 3.68
C SER A 101 -15.04 21.95 3.95
N SER A 102 -15.76 20.93 4.38
CA SER A 102 -17.16 21.06 4.80
C SER A 102 -17.35 21.86 6.09
N ALA A 103 -16.30 22.01 6.90
CA ALA A 103 -16.34 22.87 8.08
C ALA A 103 -16.28 24.36 7.73
N VAL A 104 -15.61 24.69 6.63
CA VAL A 104 -15.47 26.06 6.11
C VAL A 104 -16.50 26.36 5.02
N GLN A 105 -17.06 25.31 4.39
CA GLN A 105 -17.93 25.38 3.20
C GLN A 105 -17.25 26.09 2.02
N ALA A 106 -15.93 25.90 1.87
CA ALA A 106 -15.13 26.48 0.80
C ALA A 106 -13.88 25.63 0.50
N LYS A 107 -13.23 25.92 -0.64
CA LYS A 107 -11.90 25.39 -0.96
C LYS A 107 -10.85 26.05 -0.06
N THR A 108 -9.95 25.26 0.48
CA THR A 108 -8.91 25.66 1.43
C THR A 108 -7.70 24.75 1.30
N THR A 109 -6.71 24.91 2.17
CA THR A 109 -5.55 24.03 2.30
C THR A 109 -5.77 23.02 3.41
N ALA A 110 -5.28 21.81 3.21
CA ALA A 110 -5.26 20.77 4.23
C ALA A 110 -3.89 20.12 4.31
N THR A 111 -3.57 19.55 5.46
CA THR A 111 -2.36 18.76 5.67
C THR A 111 -2.75 17.30 5.81
N LYS A 112 -2.20 16.45 4.94
CA LYS A 112 -2.37 14.99 4.96
C LYS A 112 -1.15 14.34 5.59
N THR A 113 -1.36 13.39 6.48
CA THR A 113 -0.29 12.58 7.09
C THR A 113 -0.68 11.12 7.05
N THR A 114 0.25 10.27 6.66
CA THR A 114 0.05 8.83 6.50
C THR A 114 0.85 8.07 7.55
N ARG A 115 0.23 7.10 8.22
CA ARG A 115 0.82 6.27 9.28
C ARG A 115 0.32 4.83 9.19
N PHE A 116 1.00 3.91 9.87
CA PHE A 116 0.59 2.50 9.92
C PHE A 116 -0.42 2.29 11.04
N ALA A 117 -1.67 1.94 10.71
CA ALA A 117 -2.65 1.52 11.71
C ALA A 117 -2.37 0.11 12.22
N SER A 118 -1.83 -0.78 11.37
CA SER A 118 -1.36 -2.10 11.77
C SER A 118 -0.06 -2.51 11.06
N PHE A 119 0.61 -3.52 11.60
CA PHE A 119 1.87 -4.07 11.10
C PHE A 119 1.73 -5.56 10.75
N PRO A 120 1.93 -5.96 9.48
CA PRO A 120 1.66 -7.33 9.01
C PRO A 120 2.72 -8.35 9.48
N ASP A 121 2.44 -9.65 9.32
CA ASP A 121 3.42 -10.70 9.62
C ASP A 121 4.66 -10.59 8.70
N HIS A 122 4.41 -10.25 7.43
CA HIS A 122 5.41 -10.04 6.40
C HIS A 122 5.22 -8.66 5.76
N LEU A 123 6.19 -7.78 5.94
CA LEU A 123 6.16 -6.43 5.38
C LEU A 123 6.85 -6.43 4.01
N VAL A 124 6.13 -6.01 2.97
CA VAL A 124 6.68 -5.82 1.63
C VAL A 124 6.97 -4.34 1.41
N ILE A 125 8.22 -4.02 1.07
CA ILE A 125 8.64 -2.66 0.74
C ILE A 125 9.06 -2.60 -0.72
N GLN A 126 8.41 -1.74 -1.50
CA GLN A 126 8.78 -1.39 -2.86
C GLN A 126 9.53 -0.07 -2.88
N ILE A 127 10.74 -0.07 -3.42
CA ILE A 127 11.48 1.19 -3.63
C ILE A 127 10.94 1.90 -4.87
N LYS A 128 10.44 3.13 -4.72
CA LYS A 128 10.00 3.98 -5.84
C LYS A 128 11.20 4.58 -6.59
N LYS A 129 12.03 3.72 -7.17
CA LYS A 129 13.25 4.09 -7.93
C LYS A 129 13.00 4.37 -9.42
N PHE A 130 11.78 4.77 -9.77
CA PHE A 130 11.40 5.13 -11.14
C PHE A 130 10.78 6.52 -11.12
N THR A 131 11.21 7.37 -12.04
CA THR A 131 10.73 8.74 -12.19
C THR A 131 10.54 9.06 -13.67
N PHE A 132 9.93 10.20 -13.98
CA PHE A 132 9.83 10.68 -15.35
C PHE A 132 10.97 11.65 -15.65
N GLY A 133 11.58 11.52 -16.83
CA GLY A 133 12.49 12.53 -17.37
C GLY A 133 11.74 13.80 -17.80
N LEU A 134 12.50 14.83 -18.17
CA LEU A 134 11.95 16.09 -18.72
C LEU A 134 11.12 15.87 -20.00
N ASP A 135 11.41 14.77 -20.69
CA ASP A 135 10.76 14.28 -21.91
C ASP A 135 9.58 13.33 -21.63
N TRP A 136 9.15 13.20 -20.37
CA TRP A 136 8.15 12.23 -19.92
C TRP A 136 8.50 10.76 -20.19
N VAL A 137 9.76 10.47 -20.53
CA VAL A 137 10.25 9.11 -20.66
C VAL A 137 10.52 8.53 -19.27
N PRO A 138 9.96 7.35 -18.91
CA PRO A 138 10.24 6.73 -17.63
C PRO A 138 11.73 6.41 -17.50
N LYS A 139 12.36 6.95 -16.47
CA LYS A 139 13.76 6.73 -16.12
C LYS A 139 13.85 5.94 -14.83
N LYS A 140 14.67 4.88 -14.85
CA LYS A 140 15.08 4.18 -13.64
C LYS A 140 16.16 5.03 -12.96
N LEU A 141 16.04 5.21 -11.66
CA LEU A 141 17.13 5.70 -10.81
C LEU A 141 18.13 4.54 -10.65
N GLY A 142 18.75 4.13 -11.76
CA GLY A 142 19.58 2.94 -11.91
C GLY A 142 20.89 3.01 -11.13
N GLU A 143 21.24 4.19 -10.65
CA GLU A 143 22.43 4.49 -9.87
C GLU A 143 22.11 4.65 -8.38
N LEU A 144 20.91 4.30 -7.91
CA LEU A 144 20.58 4.44 -6.49
C LEU A 144 21.12 3.28 -5.64
N TYR A 145 21.91 3.61 -4.62
CA TYR A 145 22.17 2.80 -3.43
C TYR A 145 21.34 3.35 -2.27
N ILE A 146 20.40 2.55 -1.80
CA ILE A 146 19.78 2.83 -0.50
C ILE A 146 20.56 2.02 0.51
N PHE A 147 21.20 2.67 1.48
CA PHE A 147 21.77 1.97 2.63
C PHE A 147 20.61 1.41 3.43
N LEU A 148 20.25 0.17 3.12
CA LEU A 148 19.08 -0.46 3.70
C LEU A 148 19.49 -1.07 5.03
N ALA A 149 18.68 -0.79 6.06
CA ALA A 149 18.86 -1.43 7.34
C ALA A 149 18.54 -2.93 7.18
N ILE A 150 19.55 -3.79 7.30
CA ILE A 150 19.42 -5.26 7.23
C ILE A 150 18.40 -5.74 8.26
N ASP A 151 18.41 -5.09 9.43
CA ASP A 151 17.39 -5.18 10.45
C ASP A 151 16.71 -3.83 10.47
N ILE A 152 15.38 -3.79 10.38
CA ILE A 152 14.65 -2.56 10.66
C ILE A 152 14.44 -2.56 12.17
N PRO A 153 15.18 -1.72 12.94
CA PRO A 153 14.98 -1.66 14.38
C PRO A 153 13.61 -1.00 14.67
N ASP A 154 13.38 -0.63 15.93
CA ASP A 154 12.11 -0.04 16.41
C ASP A 154 11.66 1.27 15.71
N THR A 155 12.38 1.69 14.67
CA THR A 155 12.07 2.82 13.77
C THR A 155 10.67 2.73 13.17
N MET A 156 10.19 1.54 12.79
CA MET A 156 8.82 1.42 12.23
C MET A 156 7.76 1.63 13.31
N SER A 157 8.02 1.23 14.56
CA SER A 157 7.07 1.47 15.66
C SER A 157 6.78 2.96 15.87
N ALA A 158 7.76 3.84 15.59
CA ALA A 158 7.54 5.29 15.61
C ALA A 158 6.57 5.80 14.52
N LEU A 159 6.32 5.00 13.48
CA LEU A 159 5.38 5.29 12.40
C LEU A 159 3.98 4.72 12.65
N ARG A 160 3.75 4.08 13.80
CA ARG A 160 2.42 3.60 14.20
C ARG A 160 1.47 4.77 14.37
N ALA A 161 0.27 4.62 13.83
CA ALA A 161 -0.82 5.55 13.98
C ALA A 161 -1.34 5.52 15.43
N MET A 162 -1.73 6.68 15.95
CA MET A 162 -2.29 6.80 17.29
C MET A 162 -3.81 6.99 17.25
N GLY A 163 -4.42 7.01 16.07
CA GLY A 163 -5.82 7.34 15.88
C GLY A 163 -6.14 8.77 16.32
N GLN A 164 -7.42 8.98 16.63
CA GLN A 164 -7.91 10.24 17.14
C GLN A 164 -7.34 10.54 18.54
N GLN A 165 -6.80 11.75 18.73
CA GLN A 165 -6.26 12.16 20.02
C GLN A 165 -7.31 12.88 20.88
N PRO A 166 -7.24 12.76 22.23
CA PRO A 166 -8.09 13.52 23.14
C PRO A 166 -7.96 15.04 22.91
N GLY A 167 -9.08 15.72 22.67
CA GLY A 167 -9.13 17.17 22.45
C GLY A 167 -9.11 17.61 20.98
N GLU A 168 -8.96 16.69 20.03
CA GLU A 168 -9.06 17.02 18.60
C GLU A 168 -10.51 17.24 18.17
N LYS A 169 -10.75 18.33 17.45
CA LYS A 169 -12.05 18.61 16.84
C LYS A 169 -12.18 17.75 15.58
N ILE A 170 -13.08 16.77 15.60
CA ILE A 170 -13.37 15.97 14.40
C ILE A 170 -14.30 16.77 13.49
N ASN A 171 -14.12 16.59 12.19
CA ASN A 171 -15.17 16.95 11.25
C ASN A 171 -16.28 15.89 11.29
N SER A 172 -17.29 16.11 12.12
CA SER A 172 -18.50 15.28 12.18
C SER A 172 -19.36 15.56 10.95
N ILE A 173 -19.04 14.89 9.85
CA ILE A 173 -20.01 14.64 8.79
C ILE A 173 -20.06 13.14 8.58
N GLU A 174 -21.17 12.56 9.03
CA GLU A 174 -21.67 11.28 8.53
C GLU A 174 -21.88 11.40 7.02
N PHE A 175 -21.54 10.32 6.33
CA PHE A 175 -21.67 10.18 4.89
C PHE A 175 -23.02 10.72 4.41
N ILE A 176 -23.01 11.82 3.65
CA ILE A 176 -23.97 11.92 2.54
C ILE A 176 -23.36 11.06 1.43
N SER A 177 -23.51 9.74 1.57
CA SER A 177 -23.51 8.87 0.40
C SER A 177 -24.89 9.01 -0.22
N ASP A 178 -24.97 9.44 -1.48
CA ASP A 178 -26.18 9.68 -2.28
C ASP A 178 -27.04 8.41 -2.54
N LEU A 179 -27.42 7.67 -1.49
CA LEU A 179 -28.08 6.37 -1.59
C LEU A 179 -29.18 6.24 -0.54
N SER A 180 -30.34 6.84 -0.78
CA SER A 180 -31.50 6.65 0.10
C SER A 180 -32.85 6.62 -0.63
N ILE A 181 -32.97 5.88 -1.74
CA ILE A 181 -34.26 5.38 -2.24
C ILE A 181 -34.02 4.02 -2.92
N ALA A 182 -34.58 2.93 -2.37
CA ALA A 182 -34.34 1.55 -2.81
C ALA A 182 -35.55 0.90 -3.51
N PRO A 183 -35.40 0.31 -4.71
CA PRO A 183 -36.34 -0.64 -5.32
C PRO A 183 -35.85 -2.11 -5.29
N VAL A 184 -36.77 -3.07 -5.48
CA VAL A 184 -36.58 -4.52 -5.29
C VAL A 184 -36.13 -5.24 -6.58
N LEU A 185 -35.20 -6.19 -6.46
CA LEU A 185 -34.69 -7.11 -7.51
C LEU A 185 -35.71 -8.17 -7.98
N ASP A 186 -35.60 -8.62 -9.23
CA ASP A 186 -36.42 -9.72 -9.79
C ASP A 186 -35.67 -11.07 -9.82
N ASP A 187 -36.42 -12.18 -9.74
CA ASP A 187 -35.90 -13.55 -9.59
C ASP A 187 -35.03 -14.04 -10.76
N SER A 188 -35.11 -13.43 -11.94
CA SER A 188 -34.33 -13.86 -13.11
C SER A 188 -32.84 -13.50 -12.97
N THR A 189 -32.55 -12.33 -12.39
CA THR A 189 -31.20 -11.81 -12.15
C THR A 189 -30.46 -12.61 -11.08
N VAL A 190 -31.19 -13.03 -10.04
CA VAL A 190 -30.66 -13.88 -8.95
C VAL A 190 -30.20 -15.23 -9.48
N SER A 191 -30.93 -15.81 -10.44
CA SER A 191 -30.63 -17.13 -10.99
C SER A 191 -29.37 -17.15 -11.86
N GLN A 192 -29.10 -16.08 -12.63
CA GLN A 192 -27.88 -15.97 -13.44
C GLN A 192 -26.62 -15.84 -12.58
N LEU A 193 -26.68 -15.07 -11.50
CA LEU A 193 -25.58 -14.95 -10.55
C LEU A 193 -25.30 -16.31 -9.86
N CYS A 194 -26.35 -17.05 -9.51
CA CYS A 194 -26.18 -18.41 -8.99
C CYS A 194 -25.49 -19.35 -10.00
N GLU A 195 -25.82 -19.26 -11.29
CA GLU A 195 -25.17 -20.05 -12.35
C GLU A 195 -23.69 -19.70 -12.54
N MET A 196 -23.28 -18.45 -12.27
CA MET A 196 -21.87 -18.03 -12.26
C MET A 196 -21.10 -18.50 -11.01
N GLY A 197 -21.75 -19.24 -10.10
CA GLY A 197 -21.16 -19.79 -8.89
C GLY A 197 -21.21 -18.86 -7.68
N PHE A 198 -22.09 -17.85 -7.68
CA PHE A 198 -22.34 -17.03 -6.50
C PHE A 198 -23.36 -17.72 -5.56
N PRO A 199 -23.16 -17.69 -4.23
CA PRO A 199 -24.09 -18.28 -3.28
C PRO A 199 -25.41 -17.50 -3.23
N LEU A 200 -26.53 -18.22 -3.20
CA LEU A 200 -27.89 -17.68 -3.30
C LEU A 200 -28.21 -16.56 -2.28
N GLU A 201 -27.64 -16.66 -1.07
CA GLU A 201 -27.79 -15.65 -0.01
C GLU A 201 -27.15 -14.30 -0.41
N ALA A 202 -25.99 -14.32 -1.06
CA ALA A 202 -25.32 -13.12 -1.56
C ALA A 202 -26.04 -12.51 -2.78
N CYS A 203 -26.78 -13.31 -3.53
CA CYS A 203 -27.59 -12.84 -4.66
C CYS A 203 -28.96 -12.29 -4.23
N ARG A 204 -29.48 -12.73 -3.07
CA ARG A 204 -30.77 -12.29 -2.52
C ARG A 204 -30.64 -11.10 -1.57
N ASN A 205 -29.52 -10.96 -0.87
CA ASN A 205 -29.31 -9.90 0.13
C ASN A 205 -28.53 -8.68 -0.41
N THR A 206 -28.48 -8.47 -1.73
CA THR A 206 -27.91 -7.25 -2.33
C THR A 206 -28.92 -6.10 -2.27
N GLY A 207 -29.06 -5.48 -1.10
CA GLY A 207 -29.59 -4.12 -0.99
C GLY A 207 -28.50 -3.11 -1.37
N ILE A 208 -28.24 -2.87 -2.66
CA ILE A 208 -27.21 -1.91 -3.11
C ILE A 208 -27.62 -1.21 -4.41
N ASP A 209 -28.42 -0.15 -4.28
CA ASP A 209 -29.03 0.53 -5.43
C ASP A 209 -28.09 1.45 -6.24
N ALA A 210 -26.83 1.64 -5.83
CA ALA A 210 -25.81 2.27 -6.67
C ALA A 210 -24.98 1.25 -7.45
N ALA A 211 -24.65 0.13 -6.82
CA ALA A 211 -23.93 -0.96 -7.48
C ALA A 211 -24.81 -1.56 -8.57
N MET A 212 -26.11 -1.75 -8.31
CA MET A 212 -27.05 -2.26 -9.29
C MET A 212 -27.27 -1.33 -10.48
N ASN A 213 -27.54 -0.04 -10.27
CA ASN A 213 -27.77 0.88 -11.40
C ASN A 213 -26.54 1.03 -12.31
N TRP A 214 -25.34 0.94 -11.73
CA TRP A 214 -24.10 1.05 -12.49
C TRP A 214 -23.68 -0.27 -13.14
N VAL A 215 -23.90 -1.41 -12.46
CA VAL A 215 -23.74 -2.75 -13.05
C VAL A 215 -24.74 -2.92 -14.20
N MET A 216 -26.03 -2.59 -14.03
CA MET A 216 -27.04 -2.60 -15.10
C MET A 216 -26.65 -1.72 -16.30
N GLY A 217 -25.98 -0.58 -16.06
CA GLY A 217 -25.51 0.32 -17.12
C GLY A 217 -24.21 -0.11 -17.83
N HIS A 218 -23.50 -1.11 -17.30
CA HIS A 218 -22.19 -1.55 -17.81
C HIS A 218 -22.00 -3.08 -17.81
N MET A 219 -23.10 -3.84 -17.86
CA MET A 219 -23.11 -5.32 -17.87
C MET A 219 -22.42 -5.96 -19.10
N GLU A 220 -21.86 -5.18 -20.02
CA GLU A 220 -21.03 -5.76 -21.09
C GLU A 220 -19.66 -6.26 -20.57
N ASP A 221 -19.28 -5.95 -19.32
CA ASP A 221 -17.97 -6.32 -18.77
C ASP A 221 -18.04 -7.05 -17.41
N PRO A 222 -18.01 -8.40 -17.40
CA PRO A 222 -17.99 -9.19 -16.17
C PRO A 222 -16.73 -8.99 -15.31
N GLU A 223 -15.62 -8.50 -15.86
CA GLU A 223 -14.41 -8.21 -15.07
C GLU A 223 -14.64 -7.06 -14.08
N ARG A 224 -15.48 -6.11 -14.49
CA ARG A 224 -15.82 -4.92 -13.70
C ARG A 224 -16.74 -5.24 -12.52
N ALA A 225 -17.67 -6.17 -12.71
CA ALA A 225 -18.53 -6.67 -11.63
C ALA A 225 -17.70 -7.41 -10.57
N VAL A 226 -16.70 -8.18 -11.02
CA VAL A 226 -15.76 -8.88 -10.13
C VAL A 226 -14.92 -7.89 -9.32
N ASP A 227 -14.34 -6.86 -9.94
CA ASP A 227 -13.57 -5.81 -9.25
C ASP A 227 -14.42 -5.07 -8.20
N TRP A 228 -15.68 -4.77 -8.54
CA TRP A 228 -16.61 -4.12 -7.61
C TRP A 228 -16.87 -4.98 -6.37
N ILE A 229 -17.16 -6.28 -6.55
CA ILE A 229 -17.39 -7.20 -5.45
C ILE A 229 -16.15 -7.27 -4.54
N PHE A 230 -14.94 -7.42 -5.10
CA PHE A 230 -13.72 -7.50 -4.29
C PHE A 230 -13.37 -6.20 -3.57
N SER A 231 -13.64 -5.04 -4.16
CA SER A 231 -13.42 -3.74 -3.51
C SER A 231 -14.46 -3.40 -2.43
N HIS A 232 -15.61 -4.08 -2.43
CA HIS A 232 -16.70 -3.82 -1.48
C HIS A 232 -17.02 -5.03 -0.58
N LEU A 233 -16.29 -6.15 -0.70
CA LEU A 233 -16.49 -7.35 0.10
C LEU A 233 -16.42 -7.06 1.61
N ASP A 234 -15.44 -6.25 2.04
CA ASP A 234 -15.30 -5.83 3.44
C ASP A 234 -16.53 -5.05 3.93
N TYR A 235 -17.17 -4.24 3.07
CA TYR A 235 -18.40 -3.51 3.41
C TYR A 235 -19.60 -4.46 3.53
N LEU A 236 -19.69 -5.46 2.65
CA LEU A 236 -20.76 -6.46 2.65
C LEU A 236 -20.71 -7.36 3.88
N GLU A 237 -19.52 -7.86 4.23
CA GLU A 237 -19.32 -8.66 5.44
C GLU A 237 -19.67 -7.87 6.71
N SER A 238 -19.45 -6.55 6.68
CA SER A 238 -19.74 -5.64 7.78
C SER A 238 -21.25 -5.45 8.04
N MET A 239 -22.08 -5.59 7.00
CA MET A 239 -23.53 -5.43 7.08
C MET A 239 -24.23 -6.72 7.55
N ASP A 240 -23.70 -7.89 7.20
CA ASP A 240 -24.29 -9.21 7.52
C ASP A 240 -24.33 -9.49 9.04
N VAL A 241 -23.43 -8.87 9.81
CA VAL A 241 -23.40 -8.94 11.28
C VAL A 241 -24.57 -8.20 11.93
N SER A 242 -25.21 -7.26 11.20
CA SER A 242 -26.28 -6.42 11.74
C SER A 242 -27.69 -7.02 11.67
N GLU A 243 -27.91 -8.07 10.86
CA GLU A 243 -29.23 -8.71 10.70
C GLU A 243 -29.43 -9.98 11.56
N GLY A 244 -28.39 -10.52 12.19
CA GLY A 244 -28.44 -11.77 12.98
C GLY A 244 -29.07 -11.70 14.39
N GLY A 245 -29.72 -10.60 14.78
CA GLY A 245 -30.12 -10.37 16.17
C GLY A 245 -31.45 -9.64 16.36
N ARG A 246 -32.57 -10.15 15.84
CA ARG A 246 -33.91 -9.71 16.27
C ARG A 246 -34.42 -10.57 17.42
N SER A 247 -34.14 -10.13 18.64
CA SER A 247 -34.93 -10.47 19.84
C SER A 247 -34.85 -9.29 20.83
N GLU A 248 -36.02 -8.92 21.33
CA GLU A 248 -36.47 -7.69 22.00
C GLU A 248 -35.54 -6.99 23.02
N GLY A 249 -35.45 -5.66 22.89
CA GLY A 249 -35.54 -4.70 24.00
C GLY A 249 -34.31 -4.47 24.91
N GLY A 250 -33.51 -3.44 24.63
CA GLY A 250 -32.61 -2.85 25.64
C GLY A 250 -31.49 -1.93 25.11
N SER A 251 -31.59 -0.63 25.41
CA SER A 251 -30.54 0.42 25.45
C SER A 251 -29.57 0.61 24.26
N GLU A 252 -29.70 1.76 23.59
CA GLU A 252 -28.71 2.35 22.67
C GLU A 252 -27.45 2.84 23.40
N ALA A 253 -26.60 1.92 23.84
CA ALA A 253 -25.22 2.21 24.19
C ALA A 253 -24.33 1.07 23.67
N SER A 254 -23.23 1.42 22.99
CA SER A 254 -22.25 0.54 22.33
C SER A 254 -22.77 -0.33 21.17
N ARG A 255 -23.00 0.29 20.00
CA ARG A 255 -22.78 -0.42 18.73
C ARG A 255 -21.27 -0.41 18.48
N GLU A 256 -20.61 -1.57 18.61
CA GLU A 256 -19.25 -1.73 18.09
C GLU A 256 -19.26 -1.45 16.58
N PRO A 257 -18.27 -0.74 16.04
CA PRO A 257 -18.18 -0.55 14.59
C PRO A 257 -18.11 -1.93 13.92
N PRO A 258 -18.64 -2.05 12.69
CA PRO A 258 -18.58 -3.30 11.95
C PRO A 258 -17.14 -3.86 11.94
N PRO A 259 -16.95 -5.20 11.99
CA PRO A 259 -15.61 -5.76 11.96
C PRO A 259 -14.94 -5.34 10.65
N GLY A 260 -13.92 -4.49 10.76
CA GLY A 260 -13.12 -4.07 9.62
C GLY A 260 -12.35 -5.24 9.00
N PRO A 261 -11.67 -5.02 7.87
CA PRO A 261 -10.92 -6.05 7.17
C PRO A 261 -10.00 -6.81 8.13
N ARG A 262 -10.02 -8.15 8.06
CA ARG A 262 -9.19 -9.00 8.92
C ARG A 262 -7.71 -8.72 8.67
N VAL A 263 -7.02 -8.21 9.69
CA VAL A 263 -5.58 -7.92 9.66
C VAL A 263 -4.88 -8.50 10.90
N ARG A 264 -3.63 -8.91 10.73
CA ARG A 264 -2.80 -9.45 11.82
C ARG A 264 -1.84 -8.38 12.31
N ASP A 265 -2.21 -7.70 13.39
CA ASP A 265 -1.37 -6.66 13.97
C ASP A 265 -0.31 -7.22 14.94
N GLY A 266 0.80 -6.49 15.08
CA GLY A 266 1.91 -6.86 15.96
C GLY A 266 2.96 -5.75 16.11
N PRO A 267 4.10 -6.03 16.78
CA PRO A 267 5.17 -5.03 16.93
C PRO A 267 5.77 -4.64 15.57
N GLY A 268 6.20 -3.39 15.44
CA GLY A 268 6.85 -2.87 14.23
C GLY A 268 8.32 -3.31 14.08
N LYS A 269 8.70 -4.49 14.56
CA LYS A 269 10.09 -4.97 14.53
C LYS A 269 10.24 -6.04 13.45
N TYR A 270 11.24 -5.89 12.57
CA TYR A 270 11.34 -6.72 11.38
C TYR A 270 12.78 -7.10 11.03
N GLU A 271 12.94 -8.32 10.52
CA GLU A 271 14.20 -8.82 9.94
C GLU A 271 14.06 -9.04 8.43
N LEU A 272 15.07 -8.66 7.65
CA LEU A 272 15.09 -8.91 6.21
C LEU A 272 15.32 -10.41 5.93
N PHE A 273 14.39 -11.05 5.22
CA PHE A 273 14.54 -12.46 4.83
C PHE A 273 14.60 -12.67 3.31
N ALA A 274 14.08 -11.76 2.50
CA ALA A 274 14.22 -11.86 1.04
C ALA A 274 14.18 -10.49 0.35
N PHE A 275 14.75 -10.42 -0.85
CA PHE A 275 14.59 -9.27 -1.74
C PHE A 275 14.69 -9.69 -3.20
N ILE A 276 14.03 -8.92 -4.06
CA ILE A 276 14.03 -9.07 -5.52
C ILE A 276 14.76 -7.89 -6.12
N SER A 277 15.72 -8.15 -6.99
CA SER A 277 16.52 -7.14 -7.69
C SER A 277 16.18 -7.13 -9.17
N HIS A 278 15.89 -5.93 -9.70
CA HIS A 278 15.85 -5.67 -11.14
C HIS A 278 17.24 -5.20 -11.60
N MET A 279 17.95 -6.01 -12.37
CA MET A 279 19.26 -5.70 -12.94
C MET A 279 19.11 -5.05 -14.33
N GLY A 280 19.76 -3.92 -14.56
CA GLY A 280 19.68 -3.15 -15.81
C GLY A 280 19.37 -1.68 -15.55
N SER A 281 19.73 -0.79 -16.48
CA SER A 281 19.47 0.66 -16.40
C SER A 281 18.15 1.06 -17.07
N SER A 282 17.62 0.21 -17.96
CA SER A 282 16.37 0.47 -18.67
C SER A 282 15.15 0.24 -17.78
N THR A 283 14.08 0.97 -18.07
CA THR A 283 12.73 0.73 -17.54
C THR A 283 11.97 -0.35 -18.33
N MET A 284 12.36 -0.57 -19.58
CA MET A 284 11.67 -1.46 -20.52
C MET A 284 12.28 -2.88 -20.57
N CYS A 285 13.51 -3.05 -20.09
CA CYS A 285 14.17 -4.33 -20.07
C CYS A 285 15.13 -4.45 -18.88
N GLY A 286 15.44 -5.69 -18.53
CA GLY A 286 16.40 -6.04 -17.50
C GLY A 286 16.22 -7.49 -17.09
N HIS A 287 16.85 -7.85 -15.97
CA HIS A 287 16.89 -9.22 -15.47
C HIS A 287 16.49 -9.26 -14.00
N TYR A 288 15.54 -10.11 -13.64
CA TYR A 288 15.10 -10.26 -12.25
C TYR A 288 15.81 -11.43 -11.59
N VAL A 289 16.36 -11.18 -10.41
CA VAL A 289 16.89 -12.22 -9.52
C VAL A 289 16.34 -12.00 -8.13
N CYS A 290 16.21 -13.07 -7.34
CA CYS A 290 15.86 -12.93 -5.93
C CYS A 290 16.93 -13.52 -5.03
N HIS A 291 17.06 -12.94 -3.85
CA HIS A 291 17.89 -13.43 -2.78
C HIS A 291 16.98 -13.79 -1.61
N ILE A 292 17.14 -14.99 -1.07
CA ILE A 292 16.37 -15.47 0.06
C ILE A 292 17.34 -15.99 1.11
N LYS A 293 17.14 -15.57 2.36
CA LYS A 293 17.86 -16.06 3.53
C LYS A 293 17.19 -17.34 4.02
N LYS A 294 17.89 -18.47 3.91
CA LYS A 294 17.46 -19.79 4.38
C LYS A 294 18.51 -20.32 5.35
N ASP A 295 18.10 -20.80 6.52
CA ASP A 295 19.02 -21.34 7.54
C ASP A 295 20.22 -20.43 7.83
N GLN A 296 19.95 -19.12 7.93
CA GLN A 296 20.93 -18.04 8.11
C GLN A 296 21.94 -17.84 6.96
N GLN A 297 21.79 -18.56 5.85
CA GLN A 297 22.58 -18.40 4.63
C GLN A 297 21.78 -17.73 3.53
N TRP A 298 22.41 -16.79 2.82
CA TRP A 298 21.80 -16.15 1.67
C TRP A 298 21.98 -17.00 0.42
N VAL A 299 20.90 -17.19 -0.33
CA VAL A 299 20.90 -17.94 -1.58
C VAL A 299 20.37 -17.03 -2.69
N ILE A 300 21.12 -16.94 -3.78
CA ILE A 300 20.67 -16.27 -5.01
C ILE A 300 19.93 -17.28 -5.90
N PHE A 301 18.74 -16.90 -6.34
CA PHE A 301 17.96 -17.61 -7.34
C PHE A 301 17.96 -16.77 -8.62
N ASN A 302 18.64 -17.28 -9.64
CA ASN A 302 18.75 -16.68 -10.96
C ASN A 302 18.31 -17.73 -11.98
N ASP A 303 17.00 -17.79 -12.22
CA ASP A 303 16.35 -18.80 -13.04
C ASP A 303 16.76 -20.22 -12.62
N GLN A 304 17.44 -20.96 -13.51
CA GLN A 304 17.92 -22.32 -13.25
C GLN A 304 19.17 -22.36 -12.37
N LYS A 305 19.83 -21.22 -12.14
CA LYS A 305 21.06 -21.12 -11.35
C LYS A 305 20.71 -20.75 -9.90
N VAL A 306 21.05 -21.65 -8.99
CA VAL A 306 20.84 -21.46 -7.55
C VAL A 306 22.19 -21.61 -6.85
N CYS A 307 22.64 -20.55 -6.18
CA CYS A 307 23.96 -20.52 -5.55
C CYS A 307 23.90 -19.89 -4.16
N ALA A 308 24.82 -20.28 -3.28
CA ALA A 308 25.07 -19.52 -2.06
C ALA A 308 25.62 -18.12 -2.42
N SER A 309 25.11 -17.09 -1.75
CA SER A 309 25.49 -15.69 -1.94
C SER A 309 26.13 -15.19 -0.65
N GLU A 310 27.46 -15.14 -0.60
CA GLU A 310 28.19 -14.69 0.59
C GLU A 310 28.03 -13.19 0.85
N LYS A 311 27.95 -12.40 -0.23
CA LYS A 311 27.82 -10.93 -0.19
C LYS A 311 26.60 -10.51 -1.01
N PRO A 312 25.37 -10.75 -0.50
CA PRO A 312 24.15 -10.39 -1.20
C PRO A 312 24.07 -8.86 -1.41
N PRO A 313 23.72 -8.37 -2.62
CA PRO A 313 23.66 -6.94 -2.93
C PRO A 313 22.37 -6.31 -2.39
N LYS A 314 22.25 -6.25 -1.06
CA LYS A 314 21.03 -5.81 -0.36
C LYS A 314 20.65 -4.39 -0.70
N ASP A 315 21.60 -3.51 -0.98
CA ASP A 315 21.34 -2.09 -1.24
C ASP A 315 20.83 -1.81 -2.68
N LEU A 316 20.75 -2.85 -3.54
CA LEU A 316 20.35 -2.76 -4.95
C LEU A 316 18.98 -3.39 -5.24
N GLY A 317 18.32 -3.95 -4.22
CA GLY A 317 17.00 -4.54 -4.34
C GLY A 317 15.94 -3.53 -4.82
N TYR A 318 14.81 -4.08 -5.27
CA TYR A 318 13.65 -3.35 -5.73
C TYR A 318 12.44 -3.61 -4.82
N LEU A 319 12.13 -4.89 -4.59
CA LEU A 319 11.15 -5.32 -3.60
C LEU A 319 11.89 -6.00 -2.46
N TYR A 320 11.55 -5.65 -1.23
CA TYR A 320 12.11 -6.23 -0.02
C TYR A 320 11.01 -6.88 0.79
N PHE A 321 11.34 -8.02 1.39
CA PHE A 321 10.44 -8.81 2.19
C PHE A 321 11.05 -8.98 3.57
N TYR A 322 10.31 -8.47 4.54
CA TYR A 322 10.67 -8.45 5.94
C TYR A 322 9.73 -9.35 6.71
N ARG A 323 10.25 -10.09 7.68
CA ARG A 323 9.47 -10.93 8.59
C ARG A 323 9.41 -10.27 9.95
N ARG A 324 8.21 -10.20 10.54
CA ARG A 324 8.00 -9.61 11.86
C ARG A 324 8.72 -10.45 12.92
N VAL A 325 9.50 -9.80 13.78
CA VAL A 325 10.15 -10.44 14.92
C VAL A 325 9.13 -10.50 16.06
N VAL A 326 8.88 -11.72 16.55
CA VAL A 326 8.03 -11.94 17.72
C VAL A 326 8.97 -12.04 18.93
N GLU A 327 8.83 -11.11 19.87
CA GLU A 327 9.49 -11.19 21.19
C GLU A 327 8.81 -12.24 22.07
#